data_AF-A0A6I9VM99-F1
#
_entry.id   AF-A0A6I9VM99-F1
#
_cell.length_a   1.000
_cell.length_b   1.000
_cell.length_c   1.000
_cell.angle_alpha   90.00
_cell.angle_beta   90.00
_cell.angle_gamma   90.00
#
_symmetry.space_group_name_H-M   'P 1'
#
loop_
_entity.id
_entity.type
_entity.pdbx_description
1 polymer ?
#
loop_
_entity_poly.entity_id
_entity_poly.type
_entity_poly.pdbx_seq_one_letter_code
_entity_poly.pdbx_strand_id
1 'polypeptide(L)'
;MTNIFWIFVLAAYLQFVICLPTTQTQSGLKDSSSTELNALTPAKNTLKPTPLTLEEQNAITRERKRLSAMIAEGDKKHHQFLLQVSNKITKEILADPAINSINSVDGKKEKAVLEQFVRDSDDIINDMDKKCVMRVLKDFYTFTNEHFFSKNNLTNVDDIWFKALKAHGMDQFDADEAKLLNEIGYQYADEFEKYLKSLSPAGREKEKDLVYVQETYLENKDIMDKANYGFRYVNFFNAQKPDEEFIVMRKGSVDM
;
A
#
# COMPACT_ATOMS: atom_id res chain seq x y z
N MET A 1 20.21 -22.22 -11.31
CA MET A 1 19.14 -21.44 -11.97
C MET A 1 18.35 -20.78 -10.86
N THR A 2 18.70 -19.55 -10.53
CA THR A 2 18.30 -18.89 -9.27
C THR A 2 17.39 -17.73 -9.62
N ASN A 3 16.19 -17.75 -9.03
CA ASN A 3 15.04 -16.93 -9.42
C ASN A 3 15.28 -15.43 -9.24
N ILE A 4 15.01 -14.68 -10.31
CA ILE A 4 15.02 -13.23 -10.42
C ILE A 4 13.63 -12.72 -9.98
N PHE A 5 13.48 -12.26 -8.75
CA PHE A 5 12.26 -11.57 -8.27
C PHE A 5 12.59 -10.56 -7.15
N TRP A 6 13.49 -9.61 -7.38
CA TRP A 6 13.94 -8.66 -6.35
C TRP A 6 13.88 -7.18 -6.72
N ILE A 7 13.02 -6.78 -7.67
CA ILE A 7 12.86 -5.35 -7.99
C ILE A 7 11.38 -5.04 -8.22
N PHE A 8 10.52 -5.07 -7.19
CA PHE A 8 9.16 -4.55 -7.34
C PHE A 8 8.49 -4.04 -6.05
N VAL A 9 9.18 -3.75 -4.95
CA VAL A 9 8.46 -3.30 -3.74
C VAL A 9 8.05 -1.81 -3.82
N LEU A 10 8.87 -0.93 -4.39
CA LEU A 10 8.46 0.46 -4.65
C LEU A 10 7.58 0.62 -5.90
N ALA A 11 7.77 -0.24 -6.90
CA ALA A 11 6.98 -0.21 -8.13
C ALA A 11 5.63 -0.91 -7.98
N ALA A 12 5.45 -1.89 -7.08
CA ALA A 12 4.15 -2.51 -6.86
C ALA A 12 3.14 -1.48 -6.33
N TYR A 13 3.51 -0.64 -5.37
CA TYR A 13 2.61 0.41 -4.87
C TYR A 13 2.22 1.45 -5.94
N LEU A 14 3.08 1.70 -6.94
CA LEU A 14 2.79 2.62 -8.05
C LEU A 14 2.10 1.94 -9.25
N GLN A 15 2.32 0.64 -9.49
CA GLN A 15 1.76 -0.11 -10.62
C GLN A 15 0.37 -0.69 -10.35
N PHE A 16 -0.08 -0.77 -9.08
CA PHE A 16 -1.45 -1.16 -8.77
C PHE A 16 -2.52 -0.15 -9.23
N VAL A 17 -2.12 1.04 -9.70
CA VAL A 17 -3.04 2.07 -10.23
C VAL A 17 -3.29 1.93 -11.74
N ILE A 18 -2.47 1.18 -12.51
CA ILE A 18 -2.48 1.28 -13.99
C ILE A 18 -2.79 -0.06 -14.71
N CYS A 19 -2.92 -1.19 -14.02
CA CYS A 19 -3.28 -2.46 -14.66
C CYS A 19 -4.57 -3.08 -14.11
N LEU A 20 -5.69 -2.41 -14.36
CA LEU A 20 -6.97 -3.08 -14.52
C LEU A 20 -7.58 -2.62 -15.86
N PRO A 21 -8.10 -3.55 -16.69
CA PRO A 21 -8.86 -3.15 -17.86
C PRO A 21 -10.07 -2.36 -17.39
N THR A 22 -10.15 -1.12 -17.83
CA THR A 22 -11.34 -0.28 -17.73
C THR A 22 -12.54 -1.11 -18.19
N THR A 23 -13.56 -1.25 -17.35
CA THR A 23 -14.85 -1.83 -17.72
C THR A 23 -15.54 -0.91 -18.72
N GLN A 24 -15.07 -0.91 -19.95
CA GLN A 24 -15.75 -0.42 -21.12
C GLN A 24 -15.56 -1.48 -22.21
N THR A 25 -16.69 -1.95 -22.74
CA THR A 25 -16.80 -2.88 -23.88
C THR A 25 -16.93 -4.37 -23.54
N GLN A 26 -18.05 -4.74 -22.90
CA GLN A 26 -18.83 -5.91 -23.32
C GLN A 26 -20.32 -5.51 -23.43
N SER A 27 -20.56 -4.52 -24.28
CA SER A 27 -21.85 -4.30 -24.92
C SER A 27 -21.65 -4.69 -26.39
N GLY A 28 -22.33 -5.77 -26.82
CA GLY A 28 -22.48 -6.12 -28.24
C GLY A 28 -21.83 -7.44 -28.68
N LEU A 29 -22.68 -8.30 -29.27
CA LEU A 29 -22.44 -9.54 -30.03
C LEU A 29 -22.22 -10.81 -29.16
N LYS A 30 -23.03 -11.87 -29.23
CA LYS A 30 -23.94 -12.34 -30.30
C LYS A 30 -24.97 -13.32 -29.74
N ASP A 31 -26.18 -13.23 -30.28
CA ASP A 31 -27.21 -14.26 -30.29
C ASP A 31 -26.67 -15.58 -30.88
N SER A 32 -27.06 -16.71 -30.27
CA SER A 32 -27.39 -17.96 -30.97
C SER A 32 -28.17 -18.88 -30.04
N SER A 33 -29.36 -19.23 -30.50
CA SER A 33 -30.36 -20.08 -29.84
C SER A 33 -30.01 -21.57 -29.86
N SER A 34 -30.47 -22.32 -28.86
CA SER A 34 -31.32 -23.50 -29.08
C SER A 34 -31.80 -24.13 -27.75
N THR A 35 -33.13 -24.15 -27.63
CA THR A 35 -33.98 -25.26 -27.18
C THR A 35 -33.89 -25.78 -25.73
N GLU A 36 -34.90 -25.35 -24.96
CA GLU A 36 -35.72 -26.11 -24.00
C GLU A 36 -35.10 -27.31 -23.27
N LEU A 37 -34.94 -27.16 -21.95
CA LEU A 37 -35.35 -28.20 -21.01
C LEU A 37 -36.07 -27.57 -19.82
N ASN A 38 -37.39 -27.72 -19.83
CA ASN A 38 -38.26 -27.41 -18.70
C ASN A 38 -37.92 -28.32 -17.51
N ALA A 39 -37.43 -27.75 -16.41
CA ALA A 39 -37.47 -28.37 -15.09
C ALA A 39 -37.67 -27.29 -14.02
N LEU A 40 -38.94 -27.07 -13.68
CA LEU A 40 -39.46 -26.54 -12.40
C LEU A 40 -38.43 -25.86 -11.48
N THR A 41 -38.10 -24.61 -11.74
CA THR A 41 -37.53 -23.71 -10.73
C THR A 41 -38.67 -23.22 -9.83
N PRO A 42 -38.56 -23.35 -8.49
CA PRO A 42 -39.48 -22.68 -7.59
C PRO A 42 -39.40 -21.18 -7.84
N ALA A 43 -40.57 -20.53 -7.91
CA ALA A 43 -40.69 -19.09 -8.11
C ALA A 43 -39.71 -18.34 -7.20
N LYS A 44 -38.76 -17.63 -7.81
CA LYS A 44 -37.86 -16.70 -7.13
C LYS A 44 -38.75 -15.63 -6.50
N ASN A 45 -39.09 -15.81 -5.22
CA ASN A 45 -39.81 -14.80 -4.43
C ASN A 45 -39.02 -13.50 -4.55
N THR A 46 -39.55 -12.56 -5.33
CA THR A 46 -39.09 -11.19 -5.44
C THR A 46 -39.47 -10.46 -4.14
N LEU A 47 -38.82 -10.83 -3.05
CA LEU A 47 -38.71 -9.98 -1.87
C LEU A 47 -37.99 -8.73 -2.34
N LYS A 48 -38.73 -7.62 -2.49
CA LYS A 48 -38.12 -6.31 -2.68
C LYS A 48 -37.03 -6.14 -1.63
N PRO A 49 -35.81 -5.68 -2.00
CA PRO A 49 -34.76 -5.46 -1.03
C PRO A 49 -35.31 -4.57 0.08
N THR A 50 -35.26 -5.06 1.32
CA THR A 50 -35.59 -4.22 2.47
C THR A 50 -34.58 -3.07 2.48
N PRO A 51 -35.04 -1.81 2.39
CA PRO A 51 -34.12 -0.69 2.42
C PRO A 51 -33.43 -0.63 3.78
N LEU A 52 -32.17 -0.21 3.79
CA LEU A 52 -31.38 0.00 5.00
C LEU A 52 -32.11 0.94 5.98
N THR A 53 -32.21 0.54 7.24
CA THR A 53 -32.72 1.43 8.29
C THR A 53 -31.72 2.57 8.58
N LEU A 54 -32.19 3.64 9.22
CA LEU A 54 -31.31 4.75 9.60
C LEU A 54 -30.22 4.28 10.58
N GLU A 55 -30.57 3.40 11.50
CA GLU A 55 -29.63 2.78 12.46
C GLU A 55 -28.54 1.99 11.74
N GLU A 56 -28.90 1.18 10.74
CA GLU A 56 -27.93 0.41 9.94
C GLU A 56 -27.02 1.34 9.11
N GLN A 57 -27.57 2.40 8.52
CA GLN A 57 -26.78 3.39 7.80
C GLN A 57 -25.76 4.08 8.72
N ASN A 58 -26.19 4.47 9.92
CA ASN A 58 -25.33 5.10 10.92
C ASN A 58 -24.24 4.13 11.42
N ALA A 59 -24.56 2.84 11.57
CA ALA A 59 -23.60 1.81 11.94
C ALA A 59 -22.54 1.62 10.85
N ILE A 60 -22.95 1.52 9.58
CA ILE A 60 -22.05 1.43 8.42
C ILE A 60 -21.10 2.62 8.38
N THR A 61 -21.61 3.85 8.48
CA THR A 61 -20.79 5.07 8.45
C THR A 61 -19.76 5.08 9.58
N ARG A 62 -20.15 4.67 10.79
CA ARG A 62 -19.25 4.58 11.94
C ARG A 62 -18.14 3.57 11.73
N GLU A 63 -18.46 2.39 11.22
CA GLU A 63 -17.47 1.35 10.94
C GLU A 63 -16.52 1.76 9.81
N ARG A 64 -17.02 2.40 8.74
CA ARG A 64 -16.15 2.97 7.69
C ARG A 64 -15.18 4.01 8.26
N LYS A 65 -15.62 4.85 9.21
CA LYS A 65 -14.72 5.80 9.89
C LYS A 65 -13.66 5.08 10.72
N ARG A 66 -14.04 4.02 11.44
CA ARG A 66 -13.10 3.18 12.21
C ARG A 66 -12.07 2.49 11.30
N LEU A 67 -12.52 1.90 10.19
CA LEU A 67 -11.64 1.28 9.19
C LEU A 67 -10.68 2.30 8.57
N SER A 68 -11.15 3.51 8.29
CA SER A 68 -10.29 4.60 7.80
C SER A 68 -9.19 4.97 8.82
N ALA A 69 -9.53 5.03 10.10
CA ALA A 69 -8.56 5.30 11.16
C ALA A 69 -7.52 4.17 11.31
N MET A 70 -7.96 2.91 11.21
CA MET A 70 -7.06 1.75 11.18
C MET A 70 -6.09 1.81 10.00
N ILE A 71 -6.56 2.15 8.79
CA ILE A 71 -5.71 2.32 7.61
C ILE A 71 -4.68 3.42 7.84
N ALA A 72 -5.10 4.56 8.37
CA ALA A 72 -4.20 5.67 8.68
C ALA A 72 -3.11 5.27 9.70
N GLU A 73 -3.47 4.48 10.71
CA GLU A 73 -2.50 3.98 11.70
C GLU A 73 -1.51 2.97 11.10
N GLY A 74 -1.96 2.09 10.19
CA GLY A 74 -1.05 1.18 9.48
C GLY A 74 -0.10 1.93 8.53
N ASP A 75 -0.60 2.91 7.77
CA ASP A 75 0.23 3.82 6.97
C ASP A 75 1.27 4.52 7.86
N LYS A 76 0.85 5.03 9.02
CA LYS A 76 1.75 5.67 9.98
C LYS A 76 2.83 4.70 10.47
N LYS A 77 2.45 3.48 10.88
CA LYS A 77 3.38 2.45 11.35
C LYS A 77 4.43 2.11 10.29
N HIS A 78 4.00 1.99 9.03
CA HIS A 78 4.91 1.73 7.90
C HIS A 78 5.86 2.90 7.65
N HIS A 79 5.37 4.12 7.54
CA HIS A 79 6.21 5.31 7.36
C HIS A 79 7.20 5.51 8.52
N GLN A 80 6.80 5.25 9.76
CA GLN A 80 7.68 5.30 10.93
C GLN A 80 8.80 4.29 10.83
N PHE A 81 8.48 3.04 10.47
CA PHE A 81 9.48 2.01 10.26
C PHE A 81 10.49 2.42 9.20
N LEU A 82 10.02 2.85 8.03
CA LEU A 82 10.89 3.26 6.93
C LEU A 82 11.86 4.34 7.38
N LEU A 83 11.36 5.41 8.00
CA LEU A 83 12.18 6.53 8.43
C LEU A 83 13.15 6.16 9.56
N GLN A 84 12.69 5.44 10.58
CA GLN A 84 13.52 5.07 11.73
C GLN A 84 14.66 4.14 11.33
N VAL A 85 14.37 3.12 10.52
CA VAL A 85 15.37 2.13 10.14
C VAL A 85 16.34 2.73 9.13
N SER A 86 15.88 3.45 8.12
CA SER A 86 16.79 4.13 7.16
C SER A 86 17.66 5.19 7.82
N ASN A 87 17.12 5.98 8.76
CA ASN A 87 17.90 6.94 9.56
C ASN A 87 18.96 6.23 10.41
N LYS A 88 18.59 5.11 11.06
CA LYS A 88 19.56 4.30 11.82
C LYS A 88 20.69 3.79 10.93
N ILE A 89 20.35 3.13 9.81
CA ILE A 89 21.33 2.63 8.83
C ILE A 89 22.26 3.77 8.40
N THR A 90 21.70 4.94 8.09
CA THR A 90 22.48 6.08 7.63
C THR A 90 23.43 6.62 8.70
N LYS A 91 22.98 6.73 9.96
CA LYS A 91 23.84 7.12 11.09
C LYS A 91 25.01 6.13 11.28
N GLU A 92 24.75 4.83 11.13
CA GLU A 92 25.76 3.79 11.24
C GLU A 92 26.78 3.84 10.07
N ILE A 93 26.32 4.09 8.83
CA ILE A 93 27.18 4.33 7.66
C ILE A 93 28.07 5.57 7.87
N LEU A 94 27.51 6.67 8.36
CA LEU A 94 28.27 7.91 8.59
C LEU A 94 29.31 7.77 9.71
N ALA A 95 29.07 6.86 10.66
CA ALA A 95 30.01 6.52 11.72
C ALA A 95 31.06 5.48 11.29
N ASP A 96 30.90 4.84 10.13
CA ASP A 96 31.85 3.86 9.62
C ASP A 96 33.21 4.50 9.34
N PRO A 97 34.32 3.99 9.92
CA PRO A 97 35.65 4.54 9.70
C PRO A 97 36.07 4.59 8.22
N ALA A 98 35.64 3.59 7.43
CA ALA A 98 35.96 3.52 6.01
C ALA A 98 35.30 4.69 5.26
N ILE A 99 34.06 5.00 5.59
CA ILE A 99 33.30 6.15 5.04
C ILE A 99 33.84 7.47 5.55
N ASN A 100 34.13 7.57 6.84
CA ASN A 100 34.60 8.81 7.44
C ASN A 100 35.99 9.23 6.93
N SER A 101 36.79 8.27 6.45
CA SER A 101 38.11 8.52 5.86
C SER A 101 38.07 9.01 4.39
N ILE A 102 36.90 9.01 3.76
CA ILE A 102 36.74 9.42 2.36
C ILE A 102 37.00 10.93 2.21
N ASN A 103 37.98 11.27 1.36
CA ASN A 103 38.38 12.65 1.10
C ASN A 103 38.19 13.10 -0.35
N SER A 104 37.73 12.21 -1.24
CA SER A 104 37.41 12.55 -2.62
C SER A 104 36.28 13.59 -2.68
N VAL A 105 36.25 14.39 -3.74
CA VAL A 105 35.21 15.41 -3.94
C VAL A 105 33.84 14.77 -4.01
N ASP A 106 33.70 13.67 -4.75
CA ASP A 106 32.39 13.02 -4.94
C ASP A 106 31.94 12.27 -3.68
N GLY A 107 32.85 11.58 -2.99
CA GLY A 107 32.53 10.92 -1.73
C GLY A 107 32.13 11.89 -0.61
N LYS A 108 32.66 13.12 -0.62
CA LYS A 108 32.19 14.20 0.28
C LYS A 108 30.77 14.67 -0.05
N LYS A 109 30.39 14.70 -1.33
CA LYS A 109 29.02 15.05 -1.74
C LYS A 109 28.03 13.96 -1.33
N GLU A 110 28.36 12.70 -1.55
CA GLU A 110 27.55 11.54 -1.13
C GLU A 110 27.38 11.51 0.39
N LYS A 111 28.46 11.74 1.15
CA LYS A 111 28.38 11.91 2.60
C LYS A 111 27.43 13.05 3.00
N ALA A 112 27.50 14.21 2.32
CA ALA A 112 26.64 15.34 2.61
C ALA A 112 25.14 15.04 2.35
N VAL A 113 24.82 14.21 1.35
CA VAL A 113 23.45 13.72 1.11
C VAL A 113 22.95 12.90 2.31
N LEU A 114 23.76 11.97 2.79
CA LEU A 114 23.43 11.15 3.95
C LEU A 114 23.30 11.98 5.24
N GLU A 115 24.19 12.95 5.45
CA GLU A 115 24.11 13.88 6.58
C GLU A 115 22.86 14.75 6.53
N GLN A 116 22.46 15.21 5.34
CA GLN A 116 21.22 15.95 5.15
C GLN A 116 20.00 15.07 5.44
N PHE A 117 20.00 13.85 4.92
CA PHE A 117 18.94 12.87 5.20
C PHE A 117 18.76 12.61 6.70
N VAL A 118 19.85 12.47 7.46
CA VAL A 118 19.79 12.29 8.92
C VAL A 118 19.17 13.50 9.61
N ARG A 119 19.58 14.72 9.24
CA ARG A 119 19.01 15.95 9.79
C ARG A 119 17.51 16.04 9.52
N ASP A 120 17.13 15.88 8.26
CA ASP A 120 15.73 15.96 7.86
C ASP A 120 14.88 14.87 8.51
N SER A 121 15.44 13.65 8.64
CA SER A 121 14.77 12.54 9.31
C SER A 121 14.56 12.79 10.79
N ASP A 122 15.57 13.30 11.51
CA ASP A 122 15.47 13.60 12.93
C ASP A 122 14.46 14.73 13.20
N ASP A 123 14.35 15.71 12.30
CA ASP A 123 13.38 16.81 12.40
C ASP A 123 11.92 16.31 12.26
N ILE A 124 11.69 15.30 11.40
CA ILE A 124 10.33 14.78 11.14
C ILE A 124 10.04 13.43 11.78
N ILE A 125 10.95 12.86 12.60
CA ILE A 125 10.76 11.50 13.14
C ILE A 125 9.50 11.35 13.99
N ASN A 126 9.01 12.47 14.54
CA ASN A 126 7.77 12.57 15.29
C ASN A 126 6.63 13.26 14.49
N ASP A 127 6.93 13.84 13.33
CA ASP A 127 5.97 14.50 12.45
C ASP A 127 5.60 13.56 11.28
N MET A 128 4.38 13.06 11.31
CA MET A 128 3.92 11.98 10.45
C MET A 128 3.18 12.48 9.21
N ASP A 129 3.37 13.73 8.78
CA ASP A 129 2.87 14.17 7.47
C ASP A 129 3.50 13.31 6.36
N LYS A 130 2.67 12.48 5.72
CA LYS A 130 3.04 11.56 4.64
C LYS A 130 3.83 12.25 3.53
N LYS A 131 3.52 13.50 3.19
CA LYS A 131 4.25 14.24 2.16
C LYS A 131 5.68 14.56 2.59
N CYS A 132 5.85 14.95 3.85
CA CYS A 132 7.16 15.22 4.44
C CYS A 132 8.01 13.94 4.50
N VAL A 133 7.44 12.83 4.99
CA VAL A 133 8.15 11.54 5.08
C VAL A 133 8.59 11.04 3.71
N MET A 134 7.70 11.05 2.70
CA MET A 134 8.04 10.59 1.35
C MET A 134 9.13 11.44 0.70
N ARG A 135 9.15 12.75 0.96
CA ARG A 135 10.20 13.63 0.46
C ARG A 135 11.56 13.26 1.05
N VAL A 136 11.64 13.05 2.36
CA VAL A 136 12.89 12.71 3.06
C VAL A 136 13.39 11.33 2.63
N LEU A 137 12.51 10.34 2.54
CA LEU A 137 12.87 8.99 2.09
C LEU A 137 13.36 8.95 0.64
N LYS A 138 12.92 9.88 -0.22
CA LYS A 138 13.33 9.91 -1.63
C LYS A 138 14.85 10.03 -1.79
N ASP A 139 15.49 10.86 -0.98
CA ASP A 139 16.94 11.09 -1.08
C ASP A 139 17.71 9.85 -0.64
N PHE A 140 17.26 9.19 0.43
CA PHE A 140 17.79 7.89 0.86
C PHE A 140 17.62 6.81 -0.22
N TYR A 141 16.43 6.69 -0.82
CA TYR A 141 16.21 5.69 -1.87
C TYR A 141 16.99 6.00 -3.15
N THR A 142 17.19 7.26 -3.48
CA THR A 142 18.02 7.64 -4.64
C THR A 142 19.46 7.15 -4.43
N PHE A 143 20.02 7.42 -3.24
CA PHE A 143 21.35 6.96 -2.86
C PHE A 143 21.46 5.43 -2.83
N THR A 144 20.53 4.72 -2.17
CA THR A 144 20.60 3.26 -2.09
C THR A 144 20.38 2.58 -3.43
N ASN A 145 19.55 3.12 -4.32
CA ASN A 145 19.39 2.58 -5.66
C ASN A 145 20.67 2.68 -6.49
N GLU A 146 21.43 3.76 -6.33
CA GLU A 146 22.70 3.98 -7.02
C GLU A 146 23.76 2.95 -6.59
N HIS A 147 23.92 2.74 -5.28
CA HIS A 147 25.02 1.93 -4.74
C HIS A 147 24.65 0.45 -4.45
N PHE A 148 23.37 0.13 -4.25
CA PHE A 148 22.94 -1.19 -3.76
C PHE A 148 22.14 -2.01 -4.78
N PHE A 149 21.23 -1.37 -5.52
CA PHE A 149 20.27 -2.07 -6.40
C PHE A 149 20.57 -1.97 -7.90
N SER A 150 21.51 -1.12 -8.32
CA SER A 150 21.89 -0.93 -9.72
C SER A 150 22.42 -2.22 -10.39
N LYS A 151 21.64 -2.76 -11.35
CA LYS A 151 22.01 -3.93 -12.19
C LYS A 151 23.24 -3.71 -13.08
N ASN A 152 23.70 -2.48 -13.27
CA ASN A 152 24.83 -2.19 -14.16
C ASN A 152 26.19 -2.45 -13.52
N ASN A 153 26.24 -2.70 -12.21
CA ASN A 153 27.50 -2.93 -11.49
C ASN A 153 27.56 -4.34 -10.90
N LEU A 154 27.67 -5.35 -11.76
CA LEU A 154 28.17 -6.69 -11.36
C LEU A 154 29.58 -6.64 -10.71
N THR A 155 30.21 -5.46 -10.68
CA THR A 155 31.48 -5.10 -10.05
C THR A 155 31.35 -4.32 -8.72
N ASN A 156 30.14 -4.06 -8.19
CA ASN A 156 29.93 -3.27 -6.95
C ASN A 156 30.48 -3.91 -5.66
N VAL A 157 31.09 -5.09 -5.74
CA VAL A 157 31.78 -5.71 -4.60
C VAL A 157 32.94 -4.83 -4.10
N ASP A 158 33.45 -3.89 -4.89
CA ASP A 158 34.47 -2.92 -4.49
C ASP A 158 33.94 -1.52 -4.15
N ASP A 159 32.65 -1.26 -4.34
CA ASP A 159 32.04 0.00 -3.91
C ASP A 159 31.99 0.07 -2.37
N ILE A 160 32.62 1.10 -1.82
CA ILE A 160 32.70 1.32 -0.38
C ILE A 160 31.32 1.60 0.23
N TRP A 161 30.42 2.23 -0.52
CA TRP A 161 29.05 2.51 -0.11
C TRP A 161 28.20 1.25 -0.13
N PHE A 162 28.36 0.39 -1.14
CA PHE A 162 27.74 -0.93 -1.16
C PHE A 162 28.12 -1.74 0.07
N LYS A 163 29.42 -1.81 0.39
CA LYS A 163 29.93 -2.53 1.58
C LYS A 163 29.35 -1.95 2.87
N ALA A 164 29.31 -0.63 3.01
CA ALA A 164 28.76 0.02 4.19
C ALA A 164 27.25 -0.23 4.32
N LEU A 165 26.47 -0.04 3.25
CA LEU A 165 25.02 -0.34 3.24
C LEU A 165 24.75 -1.79 3.65
N LYS A 166 25.50 -2.73 3.08
CA LYS A 166 25.39 -4.15 3.41
C LYS A 166 25.73 -4.43 4.87
N ALA A 167 26.86 -3.92 5.35
CA ALA A 167 27.35 -4.15 6.71
C ALA A 167 26.41 -3.59 7.78
N HIS A 168 25.72 -2.50 7.47
CA HIS A 168 24.81 -1.82 8.40
C HIS A 168 23.33 -2.16 8.18
N GLY A 169 23.04 -3.30 7.54
CA GLY A 169 21.71 -3.92 7.61
C GLY A 169 20.76 -3.65 6.45
N MET A 170 21.24 -3.10 5.33
CA MET A 170 20.39 -2.91 4.13
C MET A 170 19.88 -4.25 3.56
N ASP A 171 20.65 -5.34 3.68
CA ASP A 171 20.21 -6.69 3.28
C ASP A 171 18.95 -7.17 4.04
N GLN A 172 18.77 -6.72 5.30
CA GLN A 172 17.67 -7.13 6.16
C GLN A 172 16.47 -6.17 6.08
N PHE A 173 16.69 -4.95 5.58
CA PHE A 173 15.70 -3.89 5.48
C PHE A 173 14.41 -4.36 4.78
N ASP A 174 14.54 -4.92 3.57
CA ASP A 174 13.40 -5.37 2.76
C ASP A 174 12.63 -6.52 3.43
N ALA A 175 13.33 -7.41 4.13
CA ALA A 175 12.72 -8.53 4.84
C ALA A 175 11.94 -8.07 6.07
N ASP A 176 12.48 -7.11 6.81
CA ASP A 176 11.83 -6.51 7.98
C ASP A 176 10.62 -5.66 7.55
N GLU A 177 10.73 -4.92 6.45
CA GLU A 177 9.62 -4.19 5.84
C GLU A 177 8.51 -5.15 5.41
N ALA A 178 8.85 -6.22 4.68
CA ALA A 178 7.90 -7.22 4.22
C ALA A 178 7.17 -7.88 5.40
N LYS A 179 7.88 -8.18 6.49
CA LYS A 179 7.27 -8.71 7.72
C LYS A 179 6.27 -7.72 8.32
N LEU A 180 6.64 -6.45 8.43
CA LEU A 180 5.76 -5.40 8.93
C LEU A 180 4.52 -5.23 8.05
N LEU A 181 4.70 -5.19 6.73
CA LEU A 181 3.60 -5.08 5.78
C LEU A 181 2.67 -6.29 5.86
N ASN A 182 3.20 -7.49 6.08
CA ASN A 182 2.37 -8.68 6.31
C ASN A 182 1.54 -8.57 7.58
N GLU A 183 2.11 -8.09 8.68
CA GLU A 183 1.36 -7.84 9.92
C GLU A 183 0.21 -6.84 9.70
N ILE A 184 0.49 -5.73 9.02
CA ILE A 184 -0.49 -4.69 8.68
C ILE A 184 -1.58 -5.25 7.76
N GLY A 185 -1.19 -5.97 6.70
CA GLY A 185 -2.12 -6.55 5.74
C GLY A 185 -3.03 -7.61 6.38
N TYR A 186 -2.50 -8.46 7.26
CA TYR A 186 -3.32 -9.43 8.00
C TYR A 186 -4.34 -8.73 8.90
N GLN A 187 -3.93 -7.67 9.61
CA GLN A 187 -4.85 -6.86 10.41
C GLN A 187 -5.98 -6.26 9.56
N TYR A 188 -5.65 -5.71 8.39
CA TYR A 188 -6.66 -5.18 7.47
C TYR A 188 -7.64 -6.27 7.03
N ALA A 189 -7.15 -7.42 6.57
CA ALA A 189 -7.99 -8.53 6.15
C ALA A 189 -8.97 -8.95 7.25
N ASP A 190 -8.48 -9.13 8.48
CA ASP A 190 -9.30 -9.53 9.63
C ASP A 190 -10.39 -8.50 9.97
N GLU A 191 -10.04 -7.22 9.96
CA GLU A 191 -10.97 -6.14 10.30
C GLU A 191 -12.04 -5.90 9.22
N PHE A 192 -11.67 -6.02 7.94
CA PHE A 192 -12.63 -5.98 6.84
C PHE A 192 -13.55 -7.21 6.82
N GLU A 193 -13.01 -8.41 7.06
CA GLU A 193 -13.84 -9.62 7.18
C GLU A 193 -14.85 -9.51 8.32
N LYS A 194 -14.41 -9.02 9.48
CA LYS A 194 -15.28 -8.79 10.65
C LYS A 194 -16.39 -7.81 10.31
N TYR A 195 -16.05 -6.70 9.65
CA TYR A 195 -17.01 -5.71 9.19
C TYR A 195 -18.05 -6.34 8.25
N LEU A 196 -17.64 -7.02 7.18
CA LEU A 196 -18.55 -7.63 6.20
C LEU A 196 -19.43 -8.75 6.78
N LYS A 197 -18.95 -9.45 7.81
CA LYS A 197 -19.73 -10.45 8.57
C LYS A 197 -20.79 -9.81 9.47
N SER A 198 -20.61 -8.56 9.88
CA SER A 198 -21.59 -7.84 10.71
C SER A 198 -22.72 -7.17 9.92
N LEU A 199 -22.61 -7.09 8.59
CA LEU A 199 -23.59 -6.44 7.74
C LEU A 199 -24.85 -7.30 7.54
N SER A 200 -26.02 -6.65 7.55
CA SER A 200 -27.26 -7.25 7.08
C SER A 200 -27.21 -7.50 5.56
N PRO A 201 -28.14 -8.28 4.97
CA PRO A 201 -28.19 -8.47 3.52
C PRO A 201 -28.26 -7.15 2.74
N ALA A 202 -29.03 -6.16 3.22
CA ALA A 202 -29.09 -4.84 2.62
C ALA A 202 -27.79 -4.04 2.78
N GLY A 203 -27.10 -4.19 3.92
CA GLY A 203 -25.76 -3.63 4.14
C GLY A 203 -24.71 -4.23 3.21
N ARG A 204 -24.75 -5.55 2.97
CA ARG A 204 -23.86 -6.24 2.03
C ARG A 204 -24.06 -5.77 0.60
N GLU A 205 -25.31 -5.53 0.19
CA GLU A 205 -25.61 -4.94 -1.13
C GLU A 205 -25.06 -3.50 -1.25
N LYS A 206 -25.14 -2.71 -0.18
CA LYS A 206 -24.54 -1.37 -0.14
C LYS A 206 -23.01 -1.42 -0.24
N GLU A 207 -22.38 -2.42 0.37
CA GLU A 207 -20.92 -2.63 0.39
C GLU A 207 -20.45 -3.66 -0.66
N LYS A 208 -21.20 -3.79 -1.77
CA LYS A 208 -21.02 -4.87 -2.75
C LYS A 208 -19.60 -5.00 -3.31
N ASP A 209 -18.84 -3.90 -3.48
CA ASP A 209 -17.48 -4.03 -4.04
C ASP A 209 -16.53 -4.62 -2.99
N LEU A 210 -16.75 -4.36 -1.70
CA LEU A 210 -15.99 -5.01 -0.62
C LEU A 210 -16.40 -6.48 -0.49
N VAL A 211 -17.69 -6.80 -0.65
CA VAL A 211 -18.17 -8.19 -0.70
C VAL A 211 -17.55 -8.95 -1.89
N TYR A 212 -17.46 -8.32 -3.05
CA TYR A 212 -16.81 -8.90 -4.23
C TYR A 212 -15.33 -9.22 -3.97
N VAL A 213 -14.61 -8.31 -3.29
CA VAL A 213 -13.23 -8.58 -2.86
C VAL A 213 -13.19 -9.81 -1.94
N GLN A 214 -14.16 -9.95 -1.03
CA GLN A 214 -14.28 -11.13 -0.17
C GLN A 214 -14.46 -12.44 -0.92
N GLU A 215 -15.41 -12.47 -1.85
CA GLU A 215 -15.70 -13.66 -2.64
C GLU A 215 -14.49 -14.05 -3.49
N THR A 216 -13.85 -13.07 -4.14
CA THR A 216 -12.62 -13.29 -4.92
C THR A 216 -11.51 -13.94 -4.11
N TYR A 217 -11.31 -13.51 -2.85
CA TYR A 217 -10.30 -14.14 -1.99
C TYR A 217 -10.68 -15.56 -1.58
N LEU A 218 -11.93 -15.80 -1.20
CA LEU A 218 -12.36 -17.15 -0.81
C LEU A 218 -12.21 -18.16 -1.95
N GLU A 219 -12.42 -17.73 -3.19
CA GLU A 219 -12.19 -18.53 -4.41
C GLU A 219 -10.69 -18.79 -4.68
N ASN A 220 -9.80 -17.89 -4.24
CA ASN A 220 -8.37 -17.93 -4.54
C ASN A 220 -7.48 -18.15 -3.30
N LYS A 221 -8.07 -18.57 -2.18
CA LYS A 221 -7.40 -18.62 -0.86
C LYS A 221 -6.14 -19.50 -0.84
N ASP A 222 -6.07 -20.50 -1.73
CA ASP A 222 -4.96 -21.46 -1.77
C ASP A 222 -3.73 -20.88 -2.49
N ILE A 223 -3.88 -19.77 -3.22
CA ILE A 223 -2.82 -19.13 -4.02
C ILE A 223 -2.60 -17.66 -3.65
N MET A 224 -3.50 -17.05 -2.88
CA MET A 224 -3.43 -15.64 -2.49
C MET A 224 -3.09 -15.50 -1.01
N ASP A 225 -1.97 -14.84 -0.73
CA ASP A 225 -1.61 -14.51 0.65
C ASP A 225 -2.62 -13.51 1.27
N LYS A 226 -2.94 -13.75 2.55
CA LYS A 226 -3.96 -12.98 3.29
C LYS A 226 -3.57 -11.51 3.47
N ALA A 227 -2.28 -11.16 3.52
CA ALA A 227 -1.85 -9.77 3.67
C ALA A 227 -2.06 -9.02 2.36
N ASN A 228 -1.71 -9.62 1.22
CA ASN A 228 -2.01 -9.09 -0.12
C ASN A 228 -3.52 -8.80 -0.25
N TYR A 229 -4.32 -9.73 0.22
CA TYR A 229 -5.77 -9.57 0.27
C TYR A 229 -6.24 -8.41 1.17
N GLY A 230 -5.65 -8.24 2.36
CA GLY A 230 -5.94 -7.09 3.23
C GLY A 230 -5.67 -5.74 2.56
N PHE A 231 -4.56 -5.59 1.83
CA PHE A 231 -4.27 -4.37 1.06
C PHE A 231 -5.23 -4.17 -0.12
N ARG A 232 -5.74 -5.24 -0.74
CA ARG A 232 -6.79 -5.12 -1.77
C ARG A 232 -8.05 -4.49 -1.22
N TYR A 233 -8.49 -4.86 0.00
CA TYR A 233 -9.62 -4.18 0.62
C TYR A 233 -9.40 -2.68 0.76
N VAL A 234 -8.22 -2.26 1.22
CA VAL A 234 -7.88 -0.84 1.38
C VAL A 234 -8.02 -0.09 0.07
N ASN A 235 -7.55 -0.66 -1.05
CA ASN A 235 -7.64 -0.04 -2.36
C ASN A 235 -9.10 0.19 -2.79
N PHE A 236 -9.95 -0.84 -2.69
CA PHE A 236 -11.37 -0.71 -3.02
C PHE A 236 -12.10 0.24 -2.06
N PHE A 237 -11.80 0.14 -0.77
CA PHE A 237 -12.38 0.99 0.26
C PHE A 237 -12.08 2.48 0.03
N ASN A 238 -10.85 2.80 -0.36
CA ASN A 238 -10.45 4.18 -0.67
C ASN A 238 -11.02 4.66 -2.00
N ALA A 239 -11.16 3.80 -3.02
CA ALA A 239 -11.78 4.16 -4.30
C ALA A 239 -13.27 4.54 -4.16
N GLN A 240 -13.93 4.08 -3.10
CA GLN A 240 -15.32 4.40 -2.78
C GLN A 240 -15.48 5.68 -1.95
N LYS A 241 -14.41 6.33 -1.52
CA LYS A 241 -14.54 7.64 -0.86
C LYS A 241 -14.96 8.64 -1.93
N PRO A 242 -16.10 9.36 -1.78
CA PRO A 242 -16.34 10.52 -2.62
C PRO A 242 -15.15 11.47 -2.47
N ASP A 243 -14.78 12.17 -3.54
CA ASP A 243 -13.72 13.19 -3.57
C ASP A 243 -14.05 14.37 -2.61
N GLU A 244 -14.10 14.13 -1.30
CA GLU A 244 -14.37 15.16 -0.29
C GLU A 244 -13.19 16.14 -0.16
N GLU A 245 -11.98 15.75 -0.59
CA GLU A 245 -10.83 16.66 -0.65
C GLU A 245 -10.89 17.69 -1.78
N PHE A 246 -11.71 17.50 -2.82
CA PHE A 246 -11.86 18.51 -3.90
C PHE A 246 -13.00 19.51 -3.65
N ILE A 247 -13.91 19.23 -2.71
CA ILE A 247 -15.08 20.09 -2.47
C ILE A 247 -14.79 21.21 -1.46
N VAL A 248 -13.83 21.02 -0.55
CA VAL A 248 -13.48 22.06 0.45
C VAL A 248 -12.68 23.21 -0.18
N MET A 249 -11.94 22.98 -1.27
CA MET A 249 -11.14 24.01 -1.95
C MET A 249 -11.96 24.95 -2.86
N ARG A 250 -13.22 24.63 -3.18
CA ARG A 250 -14.06 25.48 -4.06
C ARG A 250 -15.04 26.39 -3.33
N LYS A 251 -15.22 26.22 -2.01
CA LYS A 251 -16.18 27.01 -1.23
C LYS A 251 -15.57 28.21 -0.49
N GLY A 252 -14.27 28.44 -0.63
CA GLY A 252 -13.53 29.53 0.02
C GLY A 252 -13.03 30.65 -0.91
N SER A 253 -13.50 30.73 -2.16
CA SER A 253 -13.03 31.75 -3.13
C SER A 253 -14.16 32.54 -3.81
N VAL A 254 -15.34 32.61 -3.17
CA VAL A 254 -16.39 33.57 -3.54
C VAL A 254 -16.87 34.17 -2.23
N ASP A 255 -16.24 35.28 -1.85
CA ASP A 255 -16.67 36.35 -0.94
C ASP A 255 -15.46 36.87 -0.15
N MET A 256 -14.59 37.62 -0.85
CA MET A 256 -13.92 38.84 -0.38
C MET A 256 -13.24 39.56 -1.54
#